data_AF-A0A2L2WR64-F1
#
_entry.id   AF-A0A2L2WR64-F1
#
_cell.length_a   1.000
_cell.length_b   1.000
_cell.length_c   1.000
_cell.angle_alpha   90.00
_cell.angle_beta   90.00
_cell.angle_gamma   90.00
#
_symmetry.space_group_name_H-M   'P 1'
#
loop_
_entity.id
_entity.type
_entity.pdbx_description
1 polymer ?
#
loop_
_entity_poly.entity_id
_entity_poly.type
_entity_poly.pdbx_seq_one_letter_code
_entity_poly.pdbx_strand_id
1 'polypeptide(L)'
;DKEKLLLAMPLIREHLWQTAEVRVNPKKYYLQHYKKGVKFLGTVIKGERIYIANRTLGKAMCRLHGFNRQAEERGAAWCKANAEHFVSCINSYLGLMRQGQEYGMRRAFCGRISEAWMKYIVVEWDFTKIILKQKYKHRERVKRMLRRKRKQASRNRIPKAKRMTARVFSGETLPAVEQFNTGRKRGCIVRWDYEPVKTTIPEVDKRAAFRKRKALSRAAKNGTPPPAEEPQQGKEVDSGLVAYSEMRYLGIPDPERVVADIQYDLDLRYGDTPRPEIDFDAYRSAIAALNKA
;
A
#
# COMPACT_ATOMS: atom_id res chain seq x y z
N ASP A 1 -36.78 33.55 -42.88
CA ASP A 1 -35.78 33.10 -41.86
C ASP A 1 -34.33 33.27 -42.26
N LYS A 2 -33.89 32.79 -43.43
CA LYS A 2 -32.50 32.94 -43.88
C LYS A 2 -32.00 34.39 -43.80
N GLU A 3 -32.75 35.34 -44.38
CA GLU A 3 -32.37 36.75 -44.39
C GLU A 3 -32.31 37.37 -42.99
N LYS A 4 -33.26 37.04 -42.12
CA LYS A 4 -33.24 37.45 -40.70
C LYS A 4 -31.95 36.98 -40.00
N LEU A 5 -31.55 35.72 -40.23
CA LEU A 5 -30.31 35.18 -39.67
C LEU A 5 -29.07 35.86 -40.24
N LEU A 6 -29.07 36.19 -41.54
CA LEU A 6 -27.97 36.93 -42.17
C LEU A 6 -27.84 38.36 -41.62
N LEU A 7 -28.96 39.05 -41.39
CA LEU A 7 -28.99 40.38 -40.79
C LEU A 7 -28.55 40.38 -39.32
N ALA A 8 -28.81 39.30 -38.58
CA ALA A 8 -28.33 39.15 -37.21
C ALA A 8 -26.80 38.93 -37.11
N MET A 9 -26.14 38.49 -38.19
CA MET A 9 -24.70 38.19 -38.18
C MET A 9 -23.80 39.38 -37.80
N PRO A 10 -23.92 40.57 -38.41
CA PRO A 10 -23.11 41.72 -38.01
C PRO A 10 -23.34 42.10 -36.55
N LEU A 11 -24.59 42.04 -36.08
CA LEU A 11 -24.94 42.35 -34.69
C LEU A 11 -24.26 41.39 -33.69
N ILE A 12 -24.27 40.09 -33.98
CA ILE A 12 -23.60 39.08 -33.13
C ILE A 12 -22.09 39.30 -33.12
N ARG A 13 -21.47 39.65 -34.25
CA ARG A 13 -20.02 39.93 -34.30
C ARG A 13 -19.65 41.16 -33.48
N GLU A 14 -20.42 42.23 -33.63
CA GLU A 14 -20.20 43.46 -32.88
C GLU A 14 -20.35 43.21 -31.38
N HIS A 15 -21.40 42.48 -30.99
CA HIS A 15 -21.61 42.11 -29.59
C HIS A 15 -20.45 41.24 -29.03
N LEU A 16 -19.97 40.25 -29.78
CA LEU A 16 -18.81 39.43 -29.38
C LEU A 16 -17.52 40.25 -29.27
N TRP A 17 -17.37 41.26 -30.13
CA TRP A 17 -16.24 42.18 -30.08
C TRP A 17 -16.31 43.09 -28.84
N GLN A 18 -17.46 43.72 -28.59
CA GLN A 18 -17.64 44.63 -27.45
C GLN A 18 -17.58 43.91 -26.10
N THR A 19 -18.09 42.68 -26.02
CA THR A 19 -18.21 41.96 -24.74
C THR A 19 -16.94 41.19 -24.39
N ALA A 20 -16.28 40.59 -25.39
CA ALA A 20 -15.19 39.64 -25.17
C ALA A 20 -13.94 39.92 -26.03
N GLU A 21 -13.95 40.96 -26.87
CA GLU A 21 -12.86 41.30 -27.81
C GLU A 21 -12.51 40.16 -28.77
N VAL A 22 -13.49 39.29 -29.08
CA VAL A 22 -13.28 38.11 -29.94
C VAL A 22 -13.77 38.37 -31.35
N ARG A 23 -12.88 38.20 -32.34
CA ARG A 23 -13.25 38.16 -33.77
C ARG A 23 -13.47 36.74 -34.26
N VAL A 24 -14.69 36.45 -34.71
CA VAL A 24 -15.02 35.15 -35.32
C VAL A 24 -14.52 35.09 -36.77
N ASN A 25 -13.70 34.09 -37.08
CA ASN A 25 -13.20 33.87 -38.44
C ASN A 25 -14.36 33.65 -39.44
N PRO A 26 -14.37 34.33 -40.61
CA PRO A 26 -15.44 34.19 -41.61
C PRO A 26 -15.71 32.75 -42.04
N LYS A 27 -14.67 31.90 -42.12
CA LYS A 27 -14.79 30.49 -42.53
C LYS A 27 -15.42 29.59 -41.46
N LYS A 28 -15.45 30.03 -40.20
CA LYS A 28 -16.06 29.28 -39.09
C LYS A 28 -17.56 29.51 -38.99
N TYR A 29 -18.12 30.40 -39.80
CA TYR A 29 -19.55 30.64 -39.89
C TYR A 29 -20.13 29.95 -41.13
N TYR A 30 -21.17 29.16 -40.95
CA TYR A 30 -21.92 28.59 -42.05
C TYR A 30 -23.40 28.54 -41.68
N LEU A 31 -24.25 28.95 -42.62
CA LEU A 31 -25.69 28.86 -42.48
C LEU A 31 -26.17 27.70 -43.34
N GLN A 32 -26.88 26.76 -42.72
CA GLN A 32 -27.31 25.53 -43.39
C GLN A 32 -28.77 25.26 -43.10
N HIS A 33 -29.53 24.89 -44.14
CA HIS A 33 -30.90 24.44 -43.97
C HIS A 33 -30.94 23.19 -43.08
N TYR A 34 -31.82 23.18 -42.06
CA TYR A 34 -31.83 22.16 -41.00
C TYR A 34 -31.88 20.72 -41.52
N LYS A 35 -32.59 20.47 -42.64
CA LYS A 35 -32.65 19.15 -43.29
C LYS A 35 -31.29 18.60 -43.73
N LYS A 36 -30.28 19.45 -44.01
CA LYS A 36 -28.94 18.99 -44.39
C LYS A 36 -28.07 18.64 -43.17
N GLY A 37 -28.45 19.16 -42.00
CA GLY A 37 -27.83 18.92 -40.72
C GLY A 37 -26.64 19.84 -40.41
N VAL A 38 -26.39 20.02 -39.12
CA VAL A 38 -25.34 20.89 -38.56
C VAL A 38 -24.44 20.07 -37.65
N LYS A 39 -23.12 20.27 -37.75
CA LYS A 39 -22.17 19.58 -36.88
C LYS A 39 -22.11 20.29 -35.53
N PHE A 40 -22.33 19.55 -34.45
CA PHE A 40 -22.28 20.07 -33.09
C PHE A 40 -21.68 19.04 -32.13
N LEU A 41 -20.66 19.43 -31.36
CA LEU A 41 -20.00 18.61 -30.33
C LEU A 41 -19.66 17.15 -30.75
N GLY A 42 -19.28 16.95 -32.02
CA GLY A 42 -18.93 15.62 -32.53
C GLY A 42 -20.12 14.78 -33.04
N THR A 43 -21.31 15.35 -33.10
CA THR A 43 -22.52 14.81 -33.73
C THR A 43 -22.97 15.67 -34.92
N VAL A 44 -23.89 15.14 -35.72
CA VAL A 44 -24.59 15.84 -36.79
C VAL A 44 -26.07 15.84 -36.46
N ILE A 45 -26.62 17.02 -36.18
CA ILE A 45 -28.03 17.22 -35.86
C ILE A 45 -28.77 17.49 -37.16
N LYS A 46 -29.74 16.65 -37.53
CA LYS A 46 -30.52 16.72 -38.78
C LYS A 46 -32.01 16.76 -38.44
N GLY A 47 -32.50 17.92 -38.03
CA GLY A 47 -33.85 18.07 -37.49
C GLY A 47 -33.98 17.27 -36.18
N GLU A 48 -34.92 16.34 -36.14
CA GLU A 48 -35.17 15.46 -34.99
C GLU A 48 -34.18 14.30 -34.85
N ARG A 49 -33.31 14.09 -35.86
CA ARG A 49 -32.36 12.97 -35.88
C ARG A 49 -30.96 13.43 -35.50
N ILE A 50 -30.31 12.68 -34.62
CA ILE A 50 -28.92 12.95 -34.19
C ILE A 50 -28.06 11.76 -34.61
N TYR A 51 -27.05 12.06 -35.42
CA TYR A 51 -26.05 11.11 -35.91
C TYR A 51 -24.68 11.44 -35.33
N ILE A 52 -23.76 10.48 -35.30
CA ILE A 52 -22.38 10.78 -34.96
C ILE A 52 -21.68 11.42 -36.16
N ALA A 53 -20.72 12.31 -35.90
CA ALA A 53 -19.91 12.84 -36.99
C ALA A 53 -18.96 11.74 -37.51
N ASN A 54 -18.86 11.61 -38.83
CA ASN A 54 -17.93 10.66 -39.49
C ASN A 54 -16.48 10.79 -38.98
N ARG A 55 -16.03 12.01 -38.65
CA ARG A 55 -14.71 12.24 -38.07
C ARG A 55 -14.53 11.54 -36.72
N THR A 56 -15.55 11.58 -35.88
CA THR A 56 -15.53 10.96 -34.56
C THR A 56 -15.57 9.44 -34.68
N LEU A 57 -16.43 8.91 -35.56
CA LEU A 57 -16.48 7.48 -35.88
C LEU A 57 -15.14 6.98 -36.44
N GLY A 58 -14.54 7.71 -37.37
CA GLY A 58 -13.23 7.37 -37.93
C GLY A 58 -12.14 7.34 -36.86
N LYS A 59 -12.10 8.33 -35.97
CA LYS A 59 -11.16 8.33 -34.83
C LYS A 59 -11.40 7.14 -33.88
N ALA A 60 -12.65 6.81 -33.60
CA ALA A 60 -13.01 5.66 -32.76
C ALA A 60 -12.49 4.36 -33.38
N MET A 61 -12.73 4.17 -34.68
CA MET A 61 -12.26 3.02 -35.45
C MET A 61 -10.73 2.93 -35.45
N CYS A 62 -10.02 4.02 -35.76
CA CYS A 62 -8.54 4.02 -35.72
C CYS A 62 -8.01 3.64 -34.33
N ARG A 63 -8.64 4.14 -33.25
CA ARG A 63 -8.23 3.81 -31.89
C ARG A 63 -8.48 2.34 -31.56
N LEU A 64 -9.62 1.79 -31.97
CA LEU A 64 -9.94 0.37 -31.84
C LEU A 64 -8.95 -0.51 -32.60
N HIS A 65 -8.66 -0.17 -33.86
CA HIS A 65 -7.67 -0.88 -34.68
C HIS A 65 -6.28 -0.84 -34.04
N GLY A 66 -5.86 0.30 -33.48
CA GLY A 66 -4.61 0.42 -32.74
C GLY A 66 -4.55 -0.53 -31.53
N PHE A 67 -5.64 -0.64 -30.76
CA PHE A 67 -5.71 -1.58 -29.63
C PHE A 67 -5.69 -3.04 -30.08
N ASN A 68 -6.40 -3.40 -31.15
CA ASN A 68 -6.39 -4.76 -31.69
C ASN A 68 -4.99 -5.15 -32.16
N ARG A 69 -4.33 -4.28 -32.92
CA ARG A 69 -2.94 -4.50 -33.38
C ARG A 69 -1.98 -4.67 -32.20
N GLN A 70 -2.07 -3.83 -31.18
CA GLN A 70 -1.21 -3.96 -29.98
C GLN A 70 -1.50 -5.25 -29.20
N ALA A 71 -2.74 -5.71 -29.18
CA ALA A 71 -3.13 -6.98 -28.55
C ALA A 71 -2.53 -8.18 -29.28
N GLU A 72 -2.45 -8.12 -30.62
CA GLU A 72 -1.82 -9.14 -31.46
C GLU A 72 -0.29 -9.14 -31.29
N GLU A 73 0.35 -7.97 -31.39
CA GLU A 73 1.83 -7.84 -31.31
C GLU A 73 2.39 -8.20 -29.92
N ARG A 74 1.73 -7.77 -28.84
CA ARG A 74 2.25 -7.91 -27.47
C ARG A 74 1.62 -9.06 -26.67
N GLY A 75 0.56 -9.65 -27.22
CA GLY A 75 -0.14 -10.79 -26.66
C GLY A 75 -0.91 -10.55 -25.36
N ALA A 76 -1.33 -11.66 -24.75
CA ALA A 76 -2.32 -11.67 -23.66
C ALA A 76 -1.89 -10.94 -22.38
N ALA A 77 -0.59 -10.92 -22.06
CA ALA A 77 -0.07 -10.25 -20.86
C ALA A 77 -0.30 -8.73 -20.92
N TRP A 78 -0.07 -8.14 -22.10
CA TRP A 78 -0.29 -6.72 -22.33
C TRP A 78 -1.78 -6.37 -22.30
N CYS A 79 -2.64 -7.20 -22.89
CA CYS A 79 -4.10 -7.02 -22.82
C CYS A 79 -4.59 -7.00 -21.36
N LYS A 80 -4.09 -7.93 -20.53
CA LYS A 80 -4.45 -8.01 -19.11
C LYS A 80 -4.01 -6.77 -18.33
N ALA A 81 -2.87 -6.17 -18.67
CA ALA A 81 -2.39 -4.95 -18.04
C ALA A 81 -3.21 -3.73 -18.44
N ASN A 82 -3.61 -3.64 -19.71
CA ASN A 82 -4.27 -2.47 -20.30
C ASN A 82 -5.81 -2.60 -20.42
N ALA A 83 -6.40 -3.68 -19.91
CA ALA A 83 -7.83 -3.95 -20.08
C ALA A 83 -8.74 -2.83 -19.53
N GLU A 84 -8.37 -2.19 -18.41
CA GLU A 84 -9.14 -1.06 -17.87
C GLU A 84 -9.07 0.18 -18.76
N HIS A 85 -7.87 0.50 -19.26
CA HIS A 85 -7.67 1.61 -20.17
C HIS A 85 -8.42 1.40 -21.50
N PHE A 86 -8.38 0.18 -22.03
CA PHE A 86 -9.15 -0.22 -23.20
C PHE A 86 -10.65 0.01 -22.98
N VAL A 87 -11.22 -0.56 -21.91
CA VAL A 87 -12.66 -0.41 -21.62
C VAL A 87 -13.06 1.05 -21.42
N SER A 88 -12.25 1.85 -20.72
CA SER A 88 -12.48 3.28 -20.53
C SER A 88 -12.50 4.04 -21.87
N CYS A 89 -11.50 3.82 -22.73
CA CYS A 89 -11.42 4.44 -24.04
C CYS A 89 -12.63 4.09 -24.92
N ILE A 90 -12.98 2.80 -25.00
CA ILE A 90 -14.07 2.33 -25.85
C ILE A 90 -15.43 2.83 -25.34
N ASN A 91 -15.64 2.82 -24.01
CA ASN A 91 -16.87 3.34 -23.41
C ASN A 91 -17.03 4.85 -23.59
N SER A 92 -15.94 5.62 -23.69
CA SER A 92 -16.02 7.05 -24.03
C SER A 92 -16.68 7.27 -25.40
N TYR A 93 -16.32 6.46 -26.40
CA TYR A 93 -16.94 6.52 -27.73
C TYR A 93 -18.37 5.98 -27.74
N LEU A 94 -18.60 4.84 -27.09
CA LEU A 94 -19.94 4.25 -27.02
C LEU A 94 -20.94 5.17 -26.28
N GLY A 95 -20.49 5.87 -25.25
CA GLY A 95 -21.28 6.87 -24.55
C GLY A 95 -21.73 8.02 -25.46
N LEU A 96 -20.85 8.47 -26.36
CA LEU A 96 -21.20 9.47 -27.37
C LEU A 96 -22.16 8.89 -28.43
N MET A 97 -21.92 7.66 -28.90
CA MET A 97 -22.76 6.99 -29.89
C MET A 97 -24.17 6.67 -29.34
N ARG A 98 -24.30 6.45 -28.03
CA ARG A 98 -25.60 6.18 -27.37
C ARG A 98 -26.57 7.36 -27.48
N GLN A 99 -26.06 8.59 -27.52
CA GLN A 99 -26.90 9.79 -27.66
C GLN A 99 -27.54 9.91 -29.05
N GLY A 100 -26.99 9.21 -30.06
CA GLY A 100 -27.48 9.21 -31.42
C GLY A 100 -28.33 7.98 -31.76
N GLN A 101 -29.04 8.06 -32.89
CA GLN A 101 -29.86 6.97 -33.43
C GLN A 101 -29.01 6.00 -34.27
N GLU A 102 -27.93 5.46 -33.69
CA GLU A 102 -26.94 4.66 -34.43
C GLU A 102 -26.68 3.27 -33.85
N TYR A 103 -27.75 2.47 -33.70
CA TYR A 103 -27.60 1.07 -33.29
C TYR A 103 -26.71 0.28 -34.25
N GLY A 104 -26.91 0.45 -35.56
CA GLY A 104 -26.12 -0.26 -36.58
C GLY A 104 -24.62 0.03 -36.50
N MET A 105 -24.23 1.29 -36.26
CA MET A 105 -22.82 1.66 -36.11
C MET A 105 -22.22 1.11 -34.81
N ARG A 106 -22.97 1.14 -33.70
CA ARG A 106 -22.52 0.53 -32.43
C ARG A 106 -22.28 -0.96 -32.58
N ARG A 107 -23.21 -1.67 -33.22
CA ARG A 107 -23.06 -3.10 -33.53
C ARG A 107 -21.83 -3.38 -34.40
N ALA A 108 -21.64 -2.61 -35.48
CA ALA A 108 -20.48 -2.76 -36.35
C ALA A 108 -19.15 -2.45 -35.63
N PHE A 109 -19.14 -1.44 -34.77
CA PHE A 109 -17.97 -1.07 -33.97
C PHE A 109 -17.60 -2.15 -32.95
N CYS A 110 -18.56 -2.67 -32.19
CA CYS A 110 -18.33 -3.78 -31.27
C CYS A 110 -17.95 -5.08 -31.99
N GLY A 111 -18.48 -5.32 -33.19
CA GLY A 111 -18.13 -6.48 -34.02
C GLY A 111 -16.68 -6.48 -34.53
N ARG A 112 -16.01 -5.32 -34.53
CA ARG A 112 -14.58 -5.20 -34.91
C ARG A 112 -13.62 -5.39 -33.75
N ILE A 113 -14.11 -5.68 -32.54
CA ILE A 113 -13.24 -5.94 -31.39
C ILE A 113 -12.59 -7.32 -31.56
N SER A 114 -11.26 -7.37 -31.47
CA SER A 114 -10.51 -8.63 -31.59
C SER A 114 -10.90 -9.64 -30.50
N GLU A 115 -10.88 -10.92 -30.84
CA GLU A 115 -11.17 -12.04 -29.92
C GLU A 115 -10.26 -12.04 -28.68
N ALA A 116 -9.03 -11.53 -28.83
CA ALA A 116 -8.09 -11.35 -27.72
C ALA A 116 -8.70 -10.52 -26.57
N TRP A 117 -9.53 -9.52 -26.88
CA TRP A 117 -10.20 -8.68 -25.89
C TRP A 117 -11.45 -9.35 -25.30
N MET A 118 -12.17 -10.17 -26.08
CA MET A 118 -13.39 -10.88 -25.65
C MET A 118 -13.16 -11.79 -24.44
N LYS A 119 -11.92 -12.27 -24.24
CA LYS A 119 -11.53 -13.01 -23.03
C LYS A 119 -11.67 -12.17 -21.75
N TYR A 120 -11.40 -10.87 -21.83
CA TYR A 120 -11.34 -9.94 -20.70
C TYR A 120 -12.65 -9.17 -20.48
N ILE A 121 -13.38 -8.90 -21.56
CA ILE A 121 -14.56 -8.04 -21.55
C ILE A 121 -15.86 -8.83 -21.72
N VAL A 122 -16.97 -8.16 -21.43
CA VAL A 122 -18.34 -8.57 -21.77
C VAL A 122 -19.01 -7.36 -22.41
N VAL A 123 -19.58 -7.53 -23.59
CA VAL A 123 -20.35 -6.49 -24.28
C VAL A 123 -21.81 -6.60 -23.83
N GLU A 124 -22.43 -5.47 -23.50
CA GLU A 124 -23.87 -5.45 -23.20
C GLU A 124 -24.71 -5.74 -24.45
N TRP A 125 -25.89 -6.32 -24.27
CA TRP A 125 -26.76 -6.76 -25.37
C TRP A 125 -27.16 -5.62 -26.32
N ASP A 126 -27.24 -4.39 -25.81
CA ASP A 126 -27.63 -3.19 -26.55
C ASP A 126 -26.44 -2.42 -27.18
N PHE A 127 -25.23 -2.97 -27.03
CA PHE A 127 -23.98 -2.37 -27.50
C PHE A 127 -23.75 -0.93 -26.99
N THR A 128 -24.28 -0.56 -25.82
CA THR A 128 -24.07 0.78 -25.25
C THR A 128 -22.82 0.89 -24.38
N LYS A 129 -22.39 -0.21 -23.75
CA LYS A 129 -21.18 -0.25 -22.94
C LYS A 129 -20.51 -1.61 -22.98
N ILE A 130 -19.23 -1.58 -22.64
CA ILE A 130 -18.40 -2.76 -22.43
C ILE A 130 -18.03 -2.82 -20.95
N ILE A 131 -18.15 -4.01 -20.38
CA ILE A 131 -17.90 -4.28 -18.97
C ILE A 131 -16.63 -5.14 -18.85
N LEU A 132 -15.68 -4.70 -18.02
CA LEU A 132 -14.52 -5.52 -17.68
C LEU A 132 -14.92 -6.62 -16.68
N LYS A 133 -14.55 -7.87 -16.95
CA LYS A 133 -14.78 -8.98 -16.02
C LYS A 133 -14.12 -8.67 -14.67
N GLN A 134 -14.84 -8.91 -13.58
CA GLN A 134 -14.41 -8.53 -12.22
C GLN A 134 -13.03 -9.09 -11.84
N LYS A 135 -12.65 -10.25 -12.39
CA LYS A 135 -11.35 -10.88 -12.17
C LYS A 135 -10.15 -10.03 -12.66
N TYR A 136 -10.35 -9.10 -13.57
CA TYR A 136 -9.29 -8.28 -14.15
C TYR A 136 -9.25 -6.84 -13.63
N LYS A 137 -10.26 -6.40 -12.88
CA LYS A 137 -10.26 -5.07 -12.25
C LYS A 137 -9.06 -4.90 -11.31
N HIS A 138 -8.41 -3.75 -11.37
CA HIS A 138 -7.23 -3.40 -10.57
C HIS A 138 -7.53 -3.54 -9.08
N ARG A 139 -8.64 -2.97 -8.61
CA ARG A 139 -9.09 -3.07 -7.21
C ARG A 139 -9.19 -4.52 -6.73
N GLU A 140 -9.77 -5.40 -7.55
CA GLU A 140 -9.93 -6.83 -7.22
C GLU A 140 -8.61 -7.61 -7.27
N ARG A 141 -7.68 -7.21 -8.14
CA ARG A 141 -6.32 -7.76 -8.17
C ARG A 141 -5.56 -7.38 -6.90
N VAL A 142 -5.60 -6.11 -6.50
CA VAL A 142 -4.97 -5.61 -5.27
C VAL A 142 -5.57 -6.29 -4.04
N LYS A 143 -6.90 -6.38 -3.96
CA LYS A 143 -7.60 -7.08 -2.87
C LYS A 143 -7.17 -8.54 -2.74
N ARG A 144 -7.03 -9.26 -3.86
CA ARG A 144 -6.52 -10.65 -3.87
C ARG A 144 -5.06 -10.73 -3.41
N MET A 145 -4.21 -9.81 -3.86
CA MET A 145 -2.80 -9.75 -3.46
C MET A 145 -2.65 -9.52 -1.95
N LEU A 146 -3.38 -8.57 -1.39
CA LEU A 146 -3.39 -8.29 0.05
C LEU A 146 -3.90 -9.49 0.87
N ARG A 147 -4.97 -10.14 0.41
CA ARG A 147 -5.49 -11.38 1.04
C ARG A 147 -4.44 -12.50 1.06
N ARG A 148 -3.68 -12.67 -0.02
CA ARG A 148 -2.58 -13.64 -0.10
C ARG A 148 -1.45 -13.32 0.87
N LYS A 149 -0.98 -12.07 0.89
CA LYS A 149 0.05 -11.60 1.84
C LYS A 149 -0.39 -11.82 3.29
N ARG A 150 -1.63 -11.47 3.63
CA ARG A 150 -2.19 -11.69 4.98
C ARG A 150 -2.21 -13.19 5.35
N LYS A 151 -2.63 -14.06 4.43
CA LYS A 151 -2.64 -15.52 4.64
C LYS A 151 -1.23 -16.11 4.80
N GLN A 152 -0.26 -15.58 4.07
CA GLN A 152 1.14 -16.00 4.21
C GLN A 152 1.73 -15.51 5.54
N ALA A 153 1.47 -14.27 5.94
CA ALA A 153 1.87 -13.75 7.25
C ALA A 153 1.23 -14.52 8.42
N SER A 154 -0.02 -14.98 8.29
CA SER A 154 -0.63 -15.84 9.31
C SER A 154 -0.04 -17.25 9.36
N ARG A 155 0.44 -17.78 8.22
CA ARG A 155 1.11 -19.09 8.15
C ARG A 155 2.54 -19.04 8.68
N ASN A 156 3.26 -17.95 8.40
CA ASN A 156 4.64 -17.75 8.85
C ASN A 156 4.73 -17.15 10.25
N ARG A 157 3.62 -17.03 10.98
CA ARG A 157 3.66 -16.70 12.41
C ARG A 157 4.28 -17.89 13.15
N ILE A 158 5.56 -17.74 13.52
CA ILE A 158 6.22 -18.58 14.53
C ILE A 158 5.25 -18.72 15.72
N PRO A 159 4.96 -19.95 16.19
CA PRO A 159 4.08 -20.14 17.33
C PRO A 159 4.55 -19.28 18.50
N LYS A 160 3.65 -18.52 19.14
CA LYS A 160 3.98 -17.67 20.30
C LYS A 160 4.69 -18.44 21.43
N ALA A 161 4.59 -19.76 21.47
CA ALA A 161 5.20 -20.65 22.45
C ALA A 161 6.73 -20.77 22.35
N LYS A 162 7.37 -20.35 21.24
CA LYS A 162 8.83 -20.37 21.06
C LYS A 162 9.50 -18.99 21.15
N ARG A 163 8.77 -17.96 21.58
CA ARG A 163 9.35 -16.62 21.75
C ARG A 163 9.90 -16.48 23.16
N MET A 164 11.22 -16.65 23.30
CA MET A 164 11.95 -16.16 24.46
C MET A 164 11.84 -14.63 24.47
N THR A 165 11.46 -14.05 25.61
CA THR A 165 11.35 -12.60 25.77
C THR A 165 12.16 -12.18 26.98
N ALA A 166 13.15 -11.31 26.78
CA ALA A 166 13.80 -10.60 27.88
C ALA A 166 12.78 -9.67 28.53
N ARG A 167 12.65 -9.74 29.86
CA ARG A 167 11.80 -8.87 30.65
C ARG A 167 12.59 -8.22 31.77
N VAL A 168 12.14 -7.04 32.18
CA VAL A 168 12.72 -6.28 33.28
C VAL A 168 11.65 -6.18 34.37
N PHE A 169 12.01 -6.47 35.61
CA PHE A 169 11.10 -6.41 36.76
C PHE A 169 11.70 -5.56 37.89
N SER A 170 10.85 -4.76 38.53
CA SER A 170 11.17 -3.95 39.72
C SER A 170 10.58 -4.61 40.97
N GLY A 171 11.41 -5.14 41.88
CA GLY A 171 10.94 -5.77 43.12
C GLY A 171 11.85 -6.89 43.65
N GLU A 172 11.35 -7.68 44.60
CA GLU A 172 12.00 -8.91 45.09
C GLU A 172 12.17 -9.92 43.94
N THR A 173 13.27 -10.68 43.97
CA THR A 173 13.63 -11.65 42.93
C THR A 173 12.52 -12.68 42.74
N LEU A 174 11.94 -12.71 41.53
CA LEU A 174 10.90 -13.67 41.18
C LEU A 174 11.46 -15.10 41.17
N PRO A 175 10.67 -16.13 41.52
CA PRO A 175 11.13 -17.51 41.50
C PRO A 175 11.50 -17.96 40.09
N ALA A 176 12.58 -18.76 40.01
CA ALA A 176 13.14 -19.32 38.78
C ALA A 176 12.14 -20.21 38.02
N VAL A 177 11.26 -20.90 38.74
CA VAL A 177 10.16 -21.67 38.18
C VAL A 177 8.86 -21.31 38.90
N GLU A 178 7.84 -20.92 38.14
CA GLU A 178 6.53 -20.53 38.67
C GLU A 178 5.41 -21.26 37.93
N GLN A 179 4.47 -21.86 38.67
CA GLN A 179 3.28 -22.48 38.08
C GLN A 179 2.20 -21.42 37.84
N PHE A 180 1.57 -21.44 36.65
CA PHE A 180 0.43 -20.57 36.37
C PHE A 180 -0.84 -21.40 36.12
N ASN A 181 -1.94 -20.97 36.73
CA ASN A 181 -3.27 -21.51 36.48
C ASN A 181 -4.25 -20.37 36.19
N THR A 182 -4.62 -20.22 34.92
CA THR A 182 -5.52 -19.14 34.46
C THR A 182 -6.95 -19.63 34.25
N GLY A 183 -7.31 -20.81 34.77
CA GLY A 183 -8.62 -21.45 34.60
C GLY A 183 -8.85 -22.08 33.21
N ARG A 184 -8.26 -21.53 32.14
CA ARG A 184 -8.31 -22.09 30.77
C ARG A 184 -7.09 -22.90 30.38
N LYS A 185 -5.94 -22.60 30.99
CA LYS A 185 -4.64 -23.23 30.69
C LYS A 185 -3.82 -23.33 31.97
N ARG A 186 -3.15 -24.47 32.12
CA ARG A 186 -2.16 -24.75 33.18
C ARG A 186 -0.78 -24.96 32.54
N GLY A 187 0.26 -24.52 33.22
CA GLY A 187 1.65 -24.71 32.78
C GLY A 187 2.64 -24.08 33.74
N CYS A 188 3.91 -24.03 33.34
CA CYS A 188 4.98 -23.40 34.09
C CYS A 188 5.66 -22.27 33.31
N ILE A 189 6.14 -21.29 34.05
CA ILE A 189 7.02 -20.21 33.57
C ILE A 189 8.40 -20.54 34.13
N VAL A 190 9.39 -20.60 33.25
CA VAL A 190 10.79 -20.77 33.61
C VAL A 190 11.50 -19.47 33.30
N ARG A 191 12.26 -18.96 34.28
CA ARG A 191 13.04 -17.72 34.22
C ARG A 191 14.50 -18.03 34.49
N TRP A 192 15.39 -17.52 33.66
CA TRP A 192 16.85 -17.68 33.81
C TRP A 192 17.57 -16.37 33.47
N ASP A 193 18.86 -16.29 33.78
CA ASP A 193 19.72 -15.10 33.65
C ASP A 193 19.22 -13.88 34.43
N TYR A 194 19.28 -13.94 35.76
CA TYR A 194 18.95 -12.79 36.61
C TYR A 194 20.12 -11.81 36.63
N GLU A 195 20.08 -10.81 35.76
CA GLU A 195 21.10 -9.75 35.70
C GLU A 195 20.57 -8.45 36.34
N PRO A 196 21.26 -7.89 37.36
CA PRO A 196 20.90 -6.57 37.87
C PRO A 196 21.20 -5.52 36.79
N VAL A 197 20.18 -4.75 36.43
CA VAL A 197 20.32 -3.68 35.45
C VAL A 197 21.05 -2.53 36.13
N LYS A 198 22.29 -2.28 35.71
CA LYS A 198 23.04 -1.12 36.15
C LYS A 198 22.62 0.11 35.35
N THR A 199 22.38 1.21 36.04
CA THR A 199 22.16 2.52 35.39
C THR A 199 23.34 3.42 35.67
N THR A 200 23.93 3.98 34.62
CA THR A 200 24.92 5.04 34.76
C THR A 200 24.19 6.35 35.02
N ILE A 201 24.27 6.84 36.26
CA ILE A 201 23.78 8.18 36.58
C ILE A 201 24.94 9.14 36.26
N PRO A 202 24.81 10.03 35.25
CA PRO A 202 25.87 10.97 34.94
C PRO A 202 26.05 11.90 36.14
N GLU A 203 27.30 12.09 36.57
CA GLU A 203 27.61 13.07 37.61
C GLU A 203 27.22 14.46 37.07
N VAL A 204 26.29 15.14 37.74
CA VAL A 204 25.68 16.37 37.22
C VAL A 204 26.67 17.53 37.33
N ASP A 205 27.53 17.67 36.33
CA ASP A 205 28.40 18.83 36.19
C ASP A 205 27.59 20.01 35.62
N LYS A 206 27.12 20.89 36.53
CA LYS A 206 26.29 22.06 36.20
C LYS A 206 26.91 23.01 35.16
N ARG A 207 28.24 22.95 34.93
CA ARG A 207 28.96 23.79 33.97
C ARG A 207 29.36 23.06 32.68
N ALA A 208 29.08 21.77 32.54
CA ALA A 208 29.43 21.00 31.34
C ALA A 208 28.76 21.56 30.08
N ALA A 209 27.46 21.88 30.14
CA ALA A 209 26.74 22.46 29.01
C ALA A 209 27.29 23.84 28.59
N PHE A 210 27.72 24.66 29.55
CA PHE A 210 28.34 25.96 29.28
C PHE A 210 29.72 25.80 28.60
N ARG A 211 30.56 24.90 29.10
CA ARG A 211 31.86 24.59 28.50
C ARG A 211 31.73 24.04 27.08
N LYS A 212 30.79 23.10 26.86
CA LYS A 212 30.49 22.56 25.53
C LYS A 212 30.07 23.66 24.55
N ARG A 213 29.19 24.57 24.98
CA ARG A 213 28.73 25.71 24.16
C ARG A 213 29.87 26.67 23.81
N LYS A 214 30.75 26.97 24.78
CA LYS A 214 31.92 27.84 24.58
C LYS A 214 32.97 27.18 23.68
N ALA A 215 33.19 25.87 23.81
CA ALA A 215 34.10 25.11 22.96
C ALA A 215 33.59 25.03 21.52
N LEU A 216 32.29 24.76 21.31
CA LEU A 216 31.66 24.78 19.98
C LEU A 216 31.71 26.17 19.34
N SER A 217 31.48 27.23 20.11
CA SER A 217 31.59 28.62 19.62
C SER A 217 33.02 28.97 19.20
N ARG A 218 34.03 28.51 19.94
CA ARG A 218 35.45 28.68 19.58
C ARG A 218 35.83 27.85 18.35
N ALA A 219 35.40 26.60 18.28
CA ALA A 219 35.63 25.73 17.12
C ALA A 219 35.00 26.32 15.84
N ALA A 220 33.79 26.86 15.94
CA ALA A 220 33.11 27.56 14.83
C ALA A 220 33.84 28.84 14.40
N LYS A 221 34.42 29.60 15.33
CA LYS A 221 35.22 30.79 15.01
C LYS A 221 36.57 30.45 14.38
N ASN A 222 37.19 29.35 14.82
CA ASN A 222 38.54 28.97 14.41
C ASN A 222 38.56 27.91 13.27
N GLY A 223 37.41 27.51 12.75
CA GLY A 223 37.29 26.55 11.64
C GLY A 223 37.76 25.12 11.97
N THR A 224 37.84 24.75 13.24
CA THR A 224 38.34 23.44 13.70
C THR A 224 37.18 22.45 13.88
N PRO A 225 37.34 21.15 13.57
CA PRO A 225 36.29 20.15 13.82
C PRO A 225 35.90 20.11 15.31
N PRO A 226 34.62 19.88 15.64
CA PRO A 226 34.19 19.80 17.03
C PRO A 226 34.88 18.62 17.76
N PRO A 227 35.21 18.77 19.06
CA PRO A 227 35.84 17.68 19.82
C PRO A 227 34.92 16.46 19.88
N ALA A 228 35.50 15.24 19.77
CA ALA A 228 34.76 14.00 19.96
C ALA A 228 34.14 13.95 21.36
N GLU A 229 32.90 13.49 21.48
CA GLU A 229 32.23 13.37 22.77
C GLU A 229 32.93 12.30 23.61
N GLU A 230 33.64 12.72 24.67
CA GLU A 230 34.12 11.80 25.68
C GLU A 230 32.93 11.15 26.39
N PRO A 231 32.94 9.82 26.60
CA PRO A 231 31.88 9.14 27.32
C PRO A 231 31.76 9.74 28.73
N GLN A 232 30.55 10.15 29.10
CA GLN A 232 30.29 10.75 30.41
C GLN A 232 30.68 9.77 31.51
N GLN A 233 31.67 10.14 32.32
CA GLN A 233 32.11 9.36 33.48
C GLN A 233 31.04 9.49 34.58
N GLY A 234 30.03 8.62 34.53
CA GLY A 234 29.01 8.48 35.58
C GLY A 234 29.39 7.39 36.57
N LYS A 235 28.92 7.50 37.82
CA LYS A 235 28.94 6.37 38.75
C LYS A 235 27.88 5.36 38.30
N GLU A 236 28.28 4.10 38.15
CA GLU A 236 27.31 3.00 38.03
C GLU A 236 26.56 2.88 39.35
N VAL A 237 25.22 3.00 39.29
CA VAL A 237 24.33 2.79 40.44
C VAL A 237 23.36 1.68 40.08
N ASP A 238 23.18 0.72 40.98
CA ASP A 238 22.22 -0.36 40.79
C ASP A 238 20.80 0.21 40.77
N SER A 239 20.07 -0.01 39.67
CA SER A 239 18.75 0.58 39.45
C SER A 239 17.63 -0.09 40.24
N GLY A 240 17.94 -1.16 40.98
CA GLY A 240 16.96 -2.02 41.65
C GLY A 240 16.10 -2.85 40.67
N LEU A 241 16.42 -2.85 39.37
CA LEU A 241 15.76 -3.64 38.34
C LEU A 241 16.56 -4.91 38.06
N VAL A 242 15.86 -6.03 37.87
CA VAL A 242 16.47 -7.29 37.45
C VAL A 242 15.91 -7.66 36.07
N ALA A 243 16.81 -7.85 35.11
CA ALA A 243 16.49 -8.42 33.81
C ALA A 243 16.54 -9.94 33.89
N TYR A 244 15.62 -10.62 33.21
CA TYR A 244 15.65 -12.08 33.05
C TYR A 244 15.02 -12.51 31.72
N SER A 245 15.44 -13.68 31.25
CA SER A 245 14.83 -14.41 30.15
C SER A 245 13.63 -15.21 30.67
N GLU A 246 12.47 -15.12 30.01
CA GLU A 246 11.33 -16.00 30.33
C GLU A 246 10.93 -16.90 29.15
N MET A 247 10.58 -18.15 29.47
CA MET A 247 9.87 -19.05 28.57
C MET A 247 8.67 -19.70 29.27
N ARG A 248 7.58 -19.85 28.51
CA ARG A 248 6.30 -20.35 29.01
C ARG A 248 6.00 -21.70 28.37
N TYR A 249 5.87 -22.71 29.22
CA TYR A 249 5.48 -24.05 28.80
C TYR A 249 3.99 -24.27 29.07
N LEU A 250 3.33 -24.92 28.12
CA LEU A 250 1.94 -25.38 28.27
C LEU A 250 1.99 -26.82 28.80
N GLY A 251 1.38 -27.08 29.96
CA GLY A 251 1.58 -28.33 30.70
C GLY A 251 2.91 -28.37 31.47
N ILE A 252 3.24 -29.52 32.04
CA ILE A 252 4.50 -29.76 32.76
C ILE A 252 5.52 -30.30 31.76
N PRO A 253 6.58 -29.55 31.41
CA PRO A 253 7.59 -29.99 30.46
C PRO A 253 8.55 -31.01 31.11
N ASP A 254 9.19 -31.82 30.27
CA ASP A 254 10.30 -32.67 30.66
C ASP A 254 11.50 -31.81 31.13
N PRO A 255 12.09 -32.06 32.31
CA PRO A 255 13.24 -31.32 32.81
C PRO A 255 14.39 -31.18 31.80
N GLU A 256 14.73 -32.23 31.06
CA GLU A 256 15.84 -32.20 30.10
C GLU A 256 15.55 -31.29 28.91
N ARG A 257 14.27 -31.18 28.52
CA ARG A 257 13.86 -30.28 27.46
C ARG A 257 14.01 -28.82 27.86
N VAL A 258 13.73 -28.49 29.12
CA VAL A 258 13.89 -27.11 29.62
C VAL A 258 15.36 -26.73 29.68
N VAL A 259 16.24 -27.63 30.14
CA VAL A 259 17.68 -27.39 30.14
C VAL A 259 18.21 -27.17 28.72
N ALA A 260 17.78 -27.99 27.76
CA ALA A 260 18.17 -27.82 26.36
C ALA A 260 17.70 -26.47 25.76
N ASP A 261 16.48 -26.04 26.11
CA ASP A 261 15.95 -24.73 25.68
C ASP A 261 16.74 -23.56 26.31
N ILE A 262 17.15 -23.66 27.58
CA ILE A 262 18.00 -22.66 28.26
C ILE A 262 19.38 -22.61 27.61
N GLN A 263 20.02 -23.76 27.39
CA GLN A 263 21.33 -23.84 26.73
C GLN A 263 21.30 -23.24 25.33
N TYR A 264 20.24 -23.51 24.56
CA TYR A 264 20.07 -22.93 23.23
C TYR A 264 19.95 -21.39 23.27
N ASP A 265 19.27 -20.82 24.27
CA ASP A 265 19.19 -19.36 24.45
C ASP A 265 20.54 -18.75 24.82
N LEU A 266 21.27 -19.40 25.74
CA LEU A 266 22.61 -18.96 26.15
C LEU A 266 23.61 -19.00 24.99
N ASP A 267 23.60 -20.08 24.21
CA ASP A 267 24.44 -20.25 23.02
C ASP A 267 24.16 -19.15 21.99
N LEU A 268 22.89 -18.79 21.81
CA LEU A 268 22.49 -17.75 20.87
C LEU A 268 22.94 -16.34 21.31
N ARG A 269 22.95 -16.07 22.63
CA ARG A 269 23.22 -14.73 23.18
C ARG A 269 24.68 -14.46 23.46
N TYR A 270 25.33 -15.40 24.15
CA TYR A 270 26.70 -15.21 24.61
C TYR A 270 27.71 -15.82 23.63
N GLY A 271 27.34 -16.83 22.83
CA GLY A 271 28.28 -17.47 21.89
C GLY A 271 29.56 -17.92 22.61
N ASP A 272 30.68 -17.28 22.27
CA ASP A 272 32.03 -17.49 22.82
C ASP A 272 32.38 -16.57 24.02
N THR A 273 31.48 -15.68 24.44
CA THR A 273 31.68 -14.78 25.60
C THR A 273 31.42 -15.51 26.93
N PRO A 274 32.00 -15.06 28.06
CA PRO A 274 31.82 -15.71 29.35
C PRO A 274 30.34 -15.73 29.75
N ARG A 275 29.84 -16.93 30.04
CA ARG A 275 28.44 -17.20 30.40
C ARG A 275 28.21 -16.96 31.90
N PRO A 276 27.00 -16.54 32.30
CA PRO A 276 26.60 -16.61 33.70
C PRO A 276 26.58 -18.08 34.16
N GLU A 277 27.03 -18.33 35.39
CA GLU A 277 26.99 -19.66 36.00
C GLU A 277 25.55 -19.96 36.43
N ILE A 278 24.86 -20.81 35.68
CA ILE A 278 23.49 -21.23 35.98
C ILE A 278 23.51 -22.63 36.58
N ASP A 279 22.90 -22.77 37.75
CA ASP A 279 22.68 -24.08 38.38
C ASP A 279 21.54 -24.83 37.67
N PHE A 280 21.88 -25.67 36.71
CA PHE A 280 20.91 -26.49 35.96
C PHE A 280 20.21 -27.55 36.83
N ASP A 281 20.83 -28.01 37.92
CA ASP A 281 20.26 -29.05 38.79
C ASP A 281 19.16 -28.48 39.69
N ALA A 282 19.24 -27.19 40.04
CA ALA A 282 18.14 -26.47 40.66
C ALA A 282 16.89 -26.42 39.76
N TYR A 283 17.05 -26.14 38.46
CA TYR A 283 15.91 -26.15 37.51
C TYR A 283 15.32 -27.54 37.34
N ARG A 284 16.16 -28.57 37.22
CA ARG A 284 15.71 -29.97 37.13
C ARG A 284 14.88 -30.37 38.35
N SER A 285 15.39 -30.06 39.54
CA SER A 285 14.72 -30.36 40.81
C SER A 285 13.39 -29.60 40.97
N ALA A 286 13.37 -28.32 40.61
CA ALA A 286 12.17 -27.49 40.68
C ALA A 286 11.06 -27.96 39.72
N ILE A 287 11.41 -28.36 38.49
CA ILE A 287 10.44 -28.89 37.52
C ILE A 287 9.96 -30.29 37.93
N ALA A 288 10.86 -31.14 38.43
CA ALA A 288 10.49 -32.46 38.96
C ALA A 288 9.56 -32.37 40.17
N ALA A 289 9.73 -31.36 41.03
CA ALA A 289 8.81 -31.08 42.14
C ALA A 289 7.41 -30.68 41.65
N LEU A 290 7.31 -29.89 40.57
CA LEU A 290 6.03 -29.53 39.94
C LEU A 290 5.35 -30.72 39.26
N ASN A 291 6.10 -31.73 38.83
CA ASN A 291 5.58 -32.97 38.23
C ASN A 291 4.96 -33.92 39.26
N LYS A 292 5.31 -33.76 40.55
CA LYS A 292 4.80 -34.58 41.66
C LYS A 292 3.55 -33.99 42.33
N ALA A 293 3.15 -32.77 41.98
CA ALA A 293 2.02 -32.02 42.56
C ALA A 293 0.83 -31.95 41.60
#